data_AF-A0A8C3S3U6-F1
#
_entry.id   AF-A0A8C3S3U6-F1
#
_cell.length_a   1.000
_cell.length_b   1.000
_cell.length_c   1.000
_cell.angle_alpha   90.00
_cell.angle_beta   90.00
_cell.angle_gamma   90.00
#
_symmetry.space_group_name_H-M   'P 1'
#
loop_
_entity.id
_entity.type
_entity.pdbx_description
1 polymer ?
#
loop_
_entity_poly.entity_id
_entity_poly.type
_entity_poly.pdbx_seq_one_letter_code
_entity_poly.pdbx_strand_id
1 'polypeptide(L)'
;MPETSFPVHFLCLLALSSACYIQNCPRGGKRALPDTEIRQCIPCGPGNRGNCFGPNICCGEELGCYVGTSETLRCVEENYLPSPCEAGGKACSSGGRCAAPGVCCNDESCTMDTICLDDDSDRSREPSEKNLTVLDGSASDFLLKLMHLANRQQQGKHQFY
;
A
#
# COMPACT_ATOMS: atom_id res chain seq x y z
N MET A 1 -24.83 -34.96 -52.11
CA MET A 1 -23.69 -35.47 -51.34
C MET A 1 -23.24 -34.39 -50.38
N PRO A 2 -23.55 -34.49 -49.08
CA PRO A 2 -23.26 -33.46 -48.08
C PRO A 2 -21.98 -33.79 -47.29
N GLU A 3 -20.93 -34.26 -47.96
CA GLU A 3 -19.72 -34.75 -47.26
C GLU A 3 -18.69 -33.64 -46.99
N THR A 4 -18.83 -32.47 -47.62
CA THR A 4 -17.91 -31.33 -47.47
C THR A 4 -18.32 -30.34 -46.37
N SER A 5 -19.51 -30.50 -45.78
CA SER A 5 -20.03 -29.55 -44.79
C SER A 5 -19.38 -29.69 -43.41
N PHE A 6 -19.07 -30.92 -43.00
CA PHE A 6 -18.46 -31.22 -41.70
C PHE A 6 -17.06 -30.62 -41.50
N PRO A 7 -16.09 -30.76 -42.43
CA PRO A 7 -14.76 -30.20 -42.23
C PRO A 7 -14.79 -28.66 -42.20
N VAL A 8 -15.65 -28.02 -42.98
CA VAL A 8 -15.82 -26.56 -42.98
C VAL A 8 -16.39 -26.07 -41.65
N HIS A 9 -17.40 -26.76 -41.10
CA HIS A 9 -17.95 -26.43 -39.78
C HIS A 9 -16.90 -26.61 -38.67
N PHE A 10 -16.11 -27.67 -38.73
CA PHE A 10 -15.07 -27.94 -37.74
C PHE A 10 -13.97 -26.87 -37.75
N LEU A 11 -13.53 -26.44 -38.95
CA LEU A 11 -12.58 -25.35 -39.11
C LEU A 11 -13.14 -24.00 -38.61
N CYS A 12 -14.43 -23.75 -38.83
CA CYS A 12 -15.08 -22.53 -38.36
C CYS A 12 -15.16 -22.48 -36.83
N LEU A 13 -15.50 -23.60 -36.17
CA LEU A 13 -15.53 -23.72 -34.72
C LEU A 13 -14.13 -23.55 -34.10
N LEU A 14 -13.10 -24.13 -34.72
CA LEU A 14 -11.70 -23.97 -34.31
C LEU A 14 -11.25 -22.51 -34.39
N ALA A 15 -11.57 -21.81 -35.49
CA ALA A 15 -11.24 -20.40 -35.67
C ALA A 15 -11.98 -19.48 -34.68
N LEU A 16 -13.24 -19.78 -34.37
CA LEU A 16 -14.01 -19.04 -33.36
C LEU A 16 -13.48 -19.29 -31.94
N SER A 17 -13.03 -20.52 -31.63
CA SER A 17 -12.43 -20.84 -30.33
C SER A 17 -11.06 -20.20 -30.13
N SER A 18 -10.27 -20.02 -31.19
CA SER A 18 -8.96 -19.37 -31.11
C SER A 18 -9.07 -17.84 -31.03
N ALA A 19 -10.08 -17.24 -31.68
CA ALA A 19 -10.37 -15.82 -31.58
C ALA A 19 -10.88 -15.38 -30.19
N CYS A 20 -11.51 -16.28 -29.43
CA CYS A 20 -11.92 -16.03 -28.04
C CYS A 20 -10.86 -16.37 -26.99
N TYR A 21 -9.70 -16.91 -27.38
CA TYR A 21 -8.61 -17.17 -26.46
C TYR A 21 -7.68 -15.95 -26.41
N ILE A 22 -7.97 -15.02 -25.52
CA ILE A 22 -7.09 -13.87 -25.23
C ILE A 22 -5.78 -14.42 -24.63
N GLN A 23 -4.78 -14.64 -25.49
CA GLN A 23 -3.42 -15.05 -25.09
C GLN A 23 -2.62 -13.90 -24.44
N ASN A 24 -3.00 -12.64 -24.73
CA ASN A 24 -2.37 -11.44 -24.18
C ASN A 24 -3.24 -10.80 -23.10
N CYS A 25 -3.72 -11.60 -22.14
CA CYS A 25 -4.36 -11.01 -20.98
C CYS A 25 -3.23 -10.35 -20.15
N PRO A 26 -3.26 -9.01 -19.94
CA PRO A 26 -2.27 -8.38 -19.08
C PRO A 26 -2.29 -9.06 -17.71
N ARG A 27 -1.14 -9.14 -17.07
CA ARG A 27 -0.98 -9.80 -15.76
C ARG A 27 -1.92 -9.11 -14.76
N GLY A 28 -3.08 -9.73 -14.49
CA GLY A 28 -4.17 -9.02 -13.80
C GLY A 28 -5.55 -9.68 -13.94
N GLY A 29 -5.71 -10.91 -13.43
CA GLY A 29 -7.06 -11.49 -13.22
C GLY A 29 -7.72 -10.92 -11.96
N LYS A 30 -9.02 -11.20 -11.70
CA LYS A 30 -9.78 -10.74 -10.50
C LYS A 30 -9.13 -11.08 -9.14
N ARG A 31 -8.08 -11.90 -9.12
CA ARG A 31 -7.33 -12.35 -7.95
C ARG A 31 -5.82 -12.15 -8.07
N ALA A 32 -5.35 -11.56 -9.16
CA ALA A 32 -3.96 -11.17 -9.25
C ALA A 32 -3.84 -9.88 -8.44
N LEU A 33 -3.65 -10.02 -7.13
CA LEU A 33 -3.04 -8.96 -6.35
C LEU A 33 -1.60 -8.89 -6.85
N PRO A 34 -1.21 -7.86 -7.63
CA PRO A 34 0.20 -7.71 -7.92
C PRO A 34 0.92 -7.57 -6.57
N ASP A 35 2.01 -8.32 -6.40
CA ASP A 35 3.01 -8.12 -5.34
C ASP A 35 3.77 -6.81 -5.63
N THR A 36 3.02 -5.74 -5.89
CA THR A 36 3.50 -4.40 -6.12
C THR A 36 3.39 -3.67 -4.80
N GLU A 37 4.53 -3.17 -4.35
CA GLU A 37 4.66 -2.21 -3.27
C GLU A 37 3.58 -1.12 -3.42
N ILE A 38 2.74 -0.97 -2.39
CA ILE A 38 1.71 0.05 -2.35
C ILE A 38 2.42 1.40 -2.25
N ARG A 39 2.29 2.23 -3.27
CA ARG A 39 2.91 3.57 -3.29
C ARG A 39 2.06 4.58 -2.54
N GLN A 40 2.65 5.72 -2.19
CA GLN A 40 1.85 6.87 -1.79
C GLN A 40 1.08 7.44 -2.99
N CYS A 41 -0.14 7.91 -2.73
CA CYS A 41 -0.95 8.59 -3.72
C CYS A 41 -0.31 9.93 -4.14
N ILE A 42 -0.66 10.41 -5.34
CA ILE A 42 -0.06 11.58 -5.99
C ILE A 42 -0.07 12.80 -5.05
N PRO A 43 1.03 13.59 -5.02
CA PRO A 43 1.06 14.82 -4.24
C PRO A 43 0.22 15.93 -4.89
N CYS A 44 -0.44 16.74 -4.07
CA CYS A 44 -1.41 17.74 -4.48
C CYS A 44 -1.32 19.03 -3.63
N GLY A 45 -2.14 20.02 -3.98
CA GLY A 45 -2.24 21.29 -3.26
C GLY A 45 -1.03 22.23 -3.42
N PRO A 46 -1.03 23.37 -2.70
CA PRO A 46 0.00 24.40 -2.81
C PRO A 46 1.39 23.84 -2.51
N GLY A 47 2.28 23.91 -3.50
CA GLY A 47 3.66 23.43 -3.36
C GLY A 47 3.79 21.91 -3.22
N ASN A 48 2.78 21.12 -3.64
CA ASN A 48 2.77 19.66 -3.53
C ASN A 48 2.97 19.16 -2.08
N ARG A 49 2.46 19.92 -1.09
CA ARG A 49 2.61 19.62 0.33
C ARG A 49 1.51 18.71 0.88
N GLY A 50 0.51 18.36 0.07
CA GLY A 50 -0.52 17.40 0.41
C GLY A 50 -0.43 16.14 -0.45
N ASN A 51 -1.25 15.15 -0.11
CA ASN A 51 -1.46 13.93 -0.89
C ASN A 51 -2.95 13.73 -1.16
N CYS A 52 -3.25 13.04 -2.26
CA CYS A 52 -4.62 12.69 -2.62
C CYS A 52 -5.16 11.59 -1.70
N PHE A 53 -6.34 11.83 -1.12
CA PHE A 53 -7.10 10.83 -0.35
C PHE A 53 -8.26 10.25 -1.15
N GLY A 54 -8.69 10.96 -2.19
CA GLY A 54 -9.72 10.56 -3.14
C GLY A 54 -9.67 11.46 -4.39
N PRO A 55 -10.48 11.21 -5.43
CA PRO A 55 -10.42 11.96 -6.68
C PRO A 55 -10.71 13.46 -6.52
N ASN A 56 -11.43 13.83 -5.46
CA ASN A 56 -11.78 15.22 -5.13
C ASN A 56 -11.31 15.64 -3.73
N ILE A 57 -10.29 14.96 -3.16
CA ILE A 57 -9.82 15.23 -1.79
C ILE A 57 -8.30 15.30 -1.77
N CYS A 58 -7.78 16.44 -1.34
CA CYS A 58 -6.35 16.70 -1.15
C CYS A 58 -6.11 17.18 0.28
N CYS A 59 -5.24 16.50 1.03
CA CYS A 59 -4.96 16.86 2.41
C CYS A 59 -3.46 16.85 2.73
N GLY A 60 -3.05 17.66 3.69
CA GLY A 60 -1.70 17.64 4.26
C GLY A 60 -1.67 18.24 5.66
N GLU A 61 -0.69 17.82 6.46
CA GLU A 61 -0.54 18.21 7.88
C GLU A 61 -0.58 19.74 8.08
N GLU A 62 0.12 20.49 7.23
CA GLU A 62 0.20 21.97 7.31
C GLU A 62 -0.92 22.69 6.53
N LEU A 63 -1.60 21.99 5.63
CA LEU A 63 -2.55 22.57 4.69
C LEU A 63 -4.02 22.41 5.13
N GLY A 64 -4.28 21.44 6.00
CA GLY A 64 -5.64 20.94 6.22
C GLY A 64 -6.11 20.08 5.05
N CYS A 65 -7.40 20.17 4.72
CA CYS A 65 -8.02 19.42 3.64
C CYS A 65 -8.80 20.32 2.68
N TYR A 66 -8.57 20.10 1.39
CA TYR A 66 -9.29 20.67 0.27
C TYR A 66 -10.21 19.61 -0.32
N VAL A 67 -11.50 19.93 -0.43
CA VAL A 67 -12.53 19.01 -0.97
C VAL A 67 -13.25 19.69 -2.12
N GLY A 68 -13.10 19.15 -3.33
CA GLY A 68 -13.76 19.66 -4.55
C GLY A 68 -13.29 21.06 -4.99
N THR A 69 -12.07 21.45 -4.64
CA THR A 69 -11.48 22.75 -5.01
C THR A 69 -10.43 22.59 -6.13
N SER A 70 -9.81 23.69 -6.58
CA SER A 70 -8.77 23.66 -7.62
C SER A 70 -7.56 22.80 -7.25
N GLU A 71 -7.26 22.68 -5.96
CA GLU A 71 -6.13 21.94 -5.41
C GLU A 71 -6.27 20.42 -5.61
N THR A 72 -7.49 19.93 -5.83
CA THR A 72 -7.79 18.49 -5.97
C THR A 72 -7.79 18.02 -7.42
N LEU A 73 -7.68 18.91 -8.40
CA LEU A 73 -7.77 18.55 -9.83
C LEU A 73 -6.78 17.47 -10.26
N ARG A 74 -5.59 17.45 -9.63
CA ARG A 74 -4.56 16.45 -9.91
C ARG A 74 -4.91 15.06 -9.37
N CYS A 75 -5.76 14.96 -8.36
CA CYS A 75 -6.12 13.69 -7.75
C CYS A 75 -6.96 12.78 -8.67
N VAL A 76 -7.60 13.34 -9.68
CA VAL A 76 -8.30 12.56 -10.72
C VAL A 76 -7.31 11.74 -11.56
N GLU A 77 -6.04 12.15 -11.65
CA GLU A 77 -4.98 11.42 -12.35
C GLU A 77 -4.75 10.02 -11.75
N GLU A 78 -5.01 9.87 -10.44
CA GLU A 78 -4.90 8.62 -9.70
C GLU A 78 -5.76 7.50 -10.30
N ASN A 79 -6.93 7.84 -10.86
CA ASN A 79 -7.87 6.88 -11.47
C ASN A 79 -7.32 6.21 -12.74
N TYR A 80 -6.30 6.81 -13.36
CA TYR A 80 -5.68 6.31 -14.58
C TYR A 80 -4.40 5.52 -14.32
N LEU A 81 -3.92 5.51 -13.08
CA LEU A 81 -2.71 4.77 -12.70
C LEU A 81 -3.05 3.31 -12.38
N PRO A 82 -2.41 2.33 -13.04
CA PRO A 82 -2.70 0.92 -12.79
C PRO A 82 -2.10 0.40 -11.48
N SER A 83 -1.16 1.13 -10.87
CA SER A 83 -0.55 0.76 -9.60
C SER A 83 -1.40 1.28 -8.42
N PRO A 84 -1.74 0.42 -7.45
CA PRO A 84 -2.51 0.84 -6.28
C PRO A 84 -1.70 1.83 -5.44
N CYS A 85 -2.39 2.80 -4.87
CA CYS A 85 -1.81 3.73 -3.91
C CYS A 85 -2.58 3.70 -2.59
N GLU A 86 -1.94 4.17 -1.53
CA GLU A 86 -2.60 4.44 -0.27
C GLU A 86 -2.20 5.84 0.22
N ALA A 87 -3.18 6.59 0.71
CA ALA A 87 -2.93 7.89 1.32
C ALA A 87 -2.15 7.73 2.63
N GLY A 88 -1.33 8.70 3.00
CA GLY A 88 -0.54 8.64 4.23
C GLY A 88 -1.40 8.71 5.51
N GLY A 89 -0.74 8.56 6.66
CA GLY A 89 -1.37 8.69 7.97
C GLY A 89 -1.88 7.38 8.57
N LYS A 90 -2.10 7.39 9.88
CA LYS A 90 -2.63 6.25 10.62
C LYS A 90 -4.11 6.02 10.29
N ALA A 91 -4.55 4.77 10.41
CA ALA A 91 -5.96 4.43 10.24
C ALA A 91 -6.83 5.12 11.30
N CYS A 92 -8.01 5.56 10.90
CA CYS A 92 -9.01 6.18 11.77
C CYS A 92 -10.40 5.58 11.49
N SER A 93 -11.45 6.22 12.03
CA SER A 93 -12.82 5.72 11.92
C SER A 93 -13.24 5.44 10.47
N SER A 94 -14.20 4.53 10.28
CA SER A 94 -14.83 4.22 8.98
C SER A 94 -13.88 3.79 7.85
N GLY A 95 -12.72 3.19 8.18
CA GLY A 95 -11.74 2.76 7.19
C GLY A 95 -11.00 3.91 6.51
N GLY A 96 -11.07 5.12 7.08
CA GLY A 96 -10.31 6.27 6.63
C GLY A 96 -8.89 6.30 7.20
N ARG A 97 -8.15 7.35 6.82
CA ARG A 97 -6.83 7.68 7.35
C ARG A 97 -6.75 9.13 7.80
N CYS A 98 -5.92 9.38 8.80
CA CYS A 98 -5.69 10.72 9.32
C CYS A 98 -4.98 11.58 8.28
N ALA A 99 -5.68 12.58 7.79
CA ALA A 99 -5.27 13.38 6.63
C ALA A 99 -4.66 14.74 7.04
N ALA A 100 -5.10 15.25 8.18
CA ALA A 100 -4.62 16.46 8.84
C ALA A 100 -4.94 16.36 10.36
N PRO A 101 -4.39 17.25 11.21
CA PRO A 101 -4.66 17.22 12.64
C PRO A 101 -6.16 17.25 12.97
N GLY A 102 -6.64 16.18 13.58
CA GLY A 102 -8.05 16.01 13.94
C GLY A 102 -9.00 15.68 12.77
N VAL A 103 -8.49 15.38 11.57
CA VAL A 103 -9.29 15.09 10.38
C VAL A 103 -9.01 13.68 9.85
N CYS A 104 -10.06 12.86 9.77
CA CYS A 104 -10.07 11.53 9.18
C CYS A 104 -10.74 11.57 7.81
N CYS A 105 -10.08 11.06 6.76
CA CYS A 105 -10.63 11.03 5.41
C CYS A 105 -10.62 9.62 4.82
N ASN A 106 -11.68 9.28 4.10
CA ASN A 106 -11.68 8.19 3.11
C ASN A 106 -11.66 8.78 1.69
N ASP A 107 -11.90 7.96 0.68
CA ASP A 107 -11.89 8.36 -0.73
C ASP A 107 -13.08 9.24 -1.14
N GLU A 108 -14.12 9.30 -0.31
CA GLU A 108 -15.36 10.02 -0.60
C GLU A 108 -15.57 11.26 0.28
N SER A 109 -15.10 11.25 1.52
CA SER A 109 -15.43 12.26 2.53
C SER A 109 -14.38 12.39 3.64
N CYS A 110 -14.46 13.50 4.37
CA CYS A 110 -13.65 13.76 5.55
C CYS A 110 -14.53 14.12 6.74
N THR A 111 -14.18 13.62 7.91
CA THR A 111 -14.85 13.89 9.18
C THR A 111 -13.83 14.24 10.25
N MET A 112 -14.24 15.02 11.25
CA MET A 112 -13.39 15.25 12.42
C MET A 112 -13.28 13.96 13.24
N ASP A 113 -12.06 13.58 13.63
CA ASP A 113 -11.80 12.42 14.47
C ASP A 113 -10.68 12.74 15.46
N THR A 114 -10.96 12.55 16.75
CA THR A 114 -10.00 12.79 17.82
C THR A 114 -8.81 11.84 17.78
N ILE A 115 -8.97 10.66 17.15
CA ILE A 115 -7.85 9.73 16.91
C ILE A 115 -6.76 10.40 16.07
N CYS A 116 -7.14 11.33 15.19
CA CYS A 116 -6.23 12.07 14.32
C CYS A 116 -5.65 13.33 14.95
N LEU A 117 -6.01 13.66 16.19
CA LEU A 117 -5.27 14.65 16.96
C LEU A 117 -3.95 14.02 17.39
N ASP A 118 -2.90 14.85 17.42
CA ASP A 118 -1.58 14.43 17.88
C ASP A 118 -1.68 13.96 19.33
N ASP A 119 -1.65 12.65 19.52
CA ASP A 119 -0.97 12.05 20.66
C ASP A 119 0.40 11.65 20.12
N ASP A 120 1.46 12.02 20.84
CA ASP A 120 2.88 12.07 20.48
C ASP A 120 3.53 10.70 20.16
N SER A 121 2.83 9.82 19.42
CA SER A 121 3.28 8.49 19.05
C SER A 121 2.91 8.20 17.60
N ASP A 122 3.80 8.60 16.70
CA ASP A 122 4.59 7.65 15.92
C ASP A 122 5.06 8.35 14.63
N ARG A 123 6.16 9.08 14.77
CA ARG A 123 6.97 9.58 13.65
C ARG A 123 7.71 8.43 12.93
N SER A 124 7.04 7.32 12.68
CA SER A 124 7.50 6.31 11.72
C SER A 124 7.23 6.77 10.28
N ARG A 125 7.70 7.97 9.94
CA ARG A 125 8.22 8.22 8.59
C ARG A 125 9.60 7.59 8.60
N GLU A 126 9.68 6.27 8.41
CA GLU A 126 10.93 5.63 8.01
C GLU A 126 11.24 6.12 6.58
N PRO A 127 12.29 6.95 6.38
CA PRO A 127 12.87 7.07 5.06
C PRO A 127 13.50 5.71 4.78
N SER A 128 13.07 5.05 3.71
CA SER A 128 13.70 3.82 3.24
C SER A 128 15.15 4.09 2.82
N GLU A 129 16.06 4.17 3.79
CA GLU A 129 17.48 3.96 3.55
C GLU A 129 17.71 2.46 3.57
N LYS A 130 17.53 1.84 2.39
CA LYS A 130 17.93 0.45 2.13
C LYS A 130 19.46 0.36 2.21
N ASN A 131 20.01 0.25 3.41
CA ASN A 131 21.32 -0.32 3.65
C ASN A 131 21.15 -1.68 4.33
N LEU A 132 21.11 -2.69 3.47
CA LEU A 132 21.69 -4.03 3.59
C LEU A 132 22.13 -4.47 5.02
N THR A 133 21.56 -5.61 5.43
CA THR A 133 21.79 -6.43 6.65
C THR A 133 21.01 -6.05 7.92
N VAL A 134 19.68 -6.11 7.88
CA VAL A 134 18.87 -6.26 9.11
C VAL A 134 18.49 -7.73 9.23
N LEU A 135 19.13 -8.43 10.18
CA LEU A 135 18.67 -9.72 10.65
C LEU A 135 17.37 -9.50 11.43
N ASP A 136 16.37 -10.33 11.15
CA ASP A 136 15.04 -10.30 11.77
C ASP A 136 15.11 -10.09 13.28
N GLY A 137 14.27 -9.19 13.81
CA GLY A 137 14.25 -8.77 15.21
C GLY A 137 14.17 -9.94 16.19
N SER A 138 13.51 -11.03 15.76
CA SER A 138 13.38 -12.26 16.54
C SER A 138 14.72 -12.98 16.78
N ALA A 139 15.65 -12.94 15.82
CA ALA A 139 16.96 -13.59 15.92
C ALA A 139 17.94 -12.77 16.77
N SER A 140 17.88 -11.44 16.68
CA SER A 140 18.65 -10.52 17.53
C SER A 140 18.28 -10.65 19.00
N ASP A 141 16.99 -10.74 19.32
CA ASP A 141 16.53 -10.95 20.69
C ASP A 141 16.99 -12.30 21.26
N PHE A 142 16.99 -13.34 20.41
CA PHE A 142 17.47 -14.66 20.82
C PHE A 142 18.98 -14.68 21.08
N LEU A 143 19.77 -13.99 20.25
CA LEU A 143 21.22 -13.83 20.44
C LEU A 143 21.56 -13.07 21.72
N LEU A 144 20.85 -11.96 22.01
CA LEU A 144 21.03 -11.22 23.27
C LEU A 144 20.71 -12.11 24.48
N LYS A 145 19.64 -12.91 24.40
CA LYS A 145 19.25 -13.83 25.48
C LYS A 145 20.28 -14.95 25.68
N LEU A 146 20.87 -15.48 24.61
CA LEU A 146 21.97 -16.45 24.68
C LEU A 146 23.24 -15.85 25.28
N MET A 147 23.60 -14.62 24.92
CA MET A 147 24.75 -13.92 25.50
C MET A 147 24.58 -13.68 27.01
N HIS A 148 23.38 -13.31 27.45
CA HIS A 148 23.09 -13.16 28.88
C HIS A 148 23.18 -14.48 29.66
N LEU A 149 22.78 -15.61 29.06
CA LEU A 149 22.91 -16.93 29.69
C LEU A 149 24.36 -17.40 29.77
N ALA A 150 25.16 -17.15 28.73
CA ALA A 150 26.59 -17.45 28.72
C ALA A 150 27.37 -16.62 29.75
N ASN A 151 27.02 -15.34 29.90
CA ASN A 151 27.69 -14.45 30.86
C ASN A 151 27.34 -14.78 32.32
N ARG A 152 26.12 -15.29 32.57
CA ARG A 152 25.74 -15.84 33.90
C ARG A 152 26.55 -17.08 34.27
N GLN A 153 26.95 -17.91 33.31
CA GLN A 153 27.82 -19.06 33.60
C GLN A 153 29.27 -18.66 33.94
N GLN A 154 29.77 -17.53 33.42
CA GLN A 154 31.11 -17.04 33.75
C GLN A 154 31.19 -16.48 35.18
N GLN A 155 30.13 -15.81 35.66
CA GLN A 155 30.07 -15.34 37.06
C GLN A 155 29.90 -16.47 38.09
N GLY A 156 29.37 -17.63 37.70
CA GLY A 156 29.24 -18.80 38.59
C GLY A 156 30.52 -19.65 38.75
N LYS A 157 31.58 -19.40 37.96
CA LYS A 157 32.81 -20.22 37.97
C LYS A 157 34.01 -19.54 38.63
N HIS A 158 33.85 -18.32 39.16
CA HIS A 158 34.88 -17.58 39.90
C HIS A 158 34.67 -17.58 41.43
N GLN A 159 33.83 -18.47 41.96
CA GLN A 159 33.58 -18.53 43.41
C GLN A 159 33.35 -19.95 43.94
N PHE A 160 34.26 -20.86 43.60
CA PHE A 160 34.50 -22.10 44.35
C PHE A 160 36.01 -22.33 44.45
N TYR A 161 36.59 -21.87 45.56
CA TYR A 161 37.44 -22.72 46.39
C TYR A 161 36.52 -23.37 47.41
#